data_AF-A0A2S4LRR6-F1
#
_entry.id   AF-A0A2S4LRR6-F1
#
_cell.length_a   1.000
_cell.length_b   1.000
_cell.length_c   1.000
_cell.angle_alpha   90.00
_cell.angle_beta   90.00
_cell.angle_gamma   90.00
#
_symmetry.space_group_name_H-M   'P 1'
#
loop_
_entity.id
_entity.type
_entity.pdbx_description
1 polymer ?
#
loop_
_entity_poly.entity_id
_entity_poly.type
_entity_poly.pdbx_seq_one_letter_code
_entity_poly.pdbx_strand_id
1 'polypeptide(L)'
;MATAIALILLAPPASHADDSASPCAALKRIVAAAPQHFASLSPEDGRAVAQPYSDDAQCAIARGTYQCTWSTRNADTGSGTDALEGVGADIASCLPNATHDGNAPGRQHFYLGERGSRTEITAQTNGATRVTLTVSKQ
;
A
#
# COMPACT_ATOMS: atom_id res chain seq x y z
N MET A 1 -28.40 56.28 -14.41
CA MET A 1 -28.81 54.95 -13.90
C MET A 1 -27.63 54.03 -14.14
N ALA A 2 -26.95 53.56 -13.07
CA ALA A 2 -25.70 52.83 -13.18
C ALA A 2 -25.97 51.31 -13.17
N THR A 3 -25.52 50.61 -14.20
CA THR A 3 -25.69 49.16 -14.36
C THR A 3 -24.49 48.45 -13.77
N ALA A 4 -24.68 47.71 -12.67
CA ALA A 4 -23.63 46.91 -12.05
C ALA A 4 -23.43 45.60 -12.83
N ILE A 5 -22.21 45.34 -13.31
CA ILE A 5 -21.83 44.08 -13.94
C ILE A 5 -21.31 43.16 -12.84
N ALA A 6 -22.07 42.09 -12.55
CA ALA A 6 -21.68 41.05 -11.61
C ALA A 6 -20.63 40.13 -12.26
N LEU A 7 -19.43 40.06 -11.70
CA LEU A 7 -18.41 39.08 -12.05
C LEU A 7 -18.79 37.72 -11.46
N ILE A 8 -19.18 36.78 -12.32
CA ILE A 8 -19.34 35.37 -11.96
C ILE A 8 -17.94 34.77 -11.90
N LEU A 9 -17.45 34.50 -10.70
CA LEU A 9 -16.25 33.71 -10.44
C LEU A 9 -16.54 32.25 -10.83
N LEU A 10 -16.18 31.86 -12.05
CA LEU A 10 -16.06 30.45 -12.43
C LEU A 10 -14.92 29.84 -11.62
N ALA A 11 -15.25 29.07 -10.59
CA ALA A 11 -14.28 28.23 -9.91
C ALA A 11 -13.71 27.22 -10.91
N PRO A 12 -12.38 27.05 -11.02
CA PRO A 12 -11.81 26.01 -11.87
C PRO A 12 -12.27 24.63 -11.38
N PRO A 13 -12.51 23.66 -12.27
CA PRO A 13 -12.76 22.30 -11.86
C PRO A 13 -11.55 21.82 -11.05
N ALA A 14 -11.81 21.23 -9.88
CA ALA A 14 -10.79 20.53 -9.12
C ALA A 14 -10.25 19.40 -9.99
N SER A 15 -9.06 19.57 -10.55
CA SER A 15 -8.38 18.50 -11.26
C SER A 15 -7.99 17.45 -10.24
N HIS A 16 -8.60 16.27 -10.31
CA HIS A 16 -8.15 15.07 -9.61
C HIS A 16 -6.80 14.66 -10.21
N ALA A 17 -5.72 15.16 -9.62
CA ALA A 17 -4.36 14.82 -10.01
C ALA A 17 -3.95 13.50 -9.37
N ASP A 18 -4.57 12.37 -9.76
CA ASP A 18 -3.97 11.02 -9.67
C ASP A 18 -4.96 9.97 -10.20
N ASP A 19 -5.02 9.81 -11.53
CA ASP A 19 -5.60 8.58 -12.12
C ASP A 19 -4.56 7.44 -12.15
N SER A 20 -3.38 7.64 -11.54
CA SER A 20 -2.49 6.56 -11.13
C SER A 20 -2.95 6.03 -9.77
N ALA A 21 -3.02 4.71 -9.61
CA ALA A 21 -3.50 4.13 -8.37
C ALA A 21 -2.53 4.45 -7.22
N SER A 22 -2.93 5.34 -6.31
CA SER A 22 -2.11 5.76 -5.17
C SER A 22 -1.78 4.58 -4.23
N PRO A 23 -0.51 4.37 -3.83
CA PRO A 23 -0.14 3.35 -2.84
C PRO A 23 -0.94 3.47 -1.53
N CYS A 24 -1.26 4.69 -1.10
CA CYS A 24 -2.06 4.91 0.09
C CYS A 24 -3.52 4.45 -0.06
N ALA A 25 -4.14 4.72 -1.22
CA ALA A 25 -5.51 4.30 -1.46
C ALA A 25 -5.60 2.77 -1.48
N ALA A 26 -4.63 2.13 -2.12
CA ALA A 26 -4.48 0.67 -2.17
C ALA A 26 -4.28 0.05 -0.79
N LEU A 27 -3.30 0.53 -0.01
CA LEU A 27 -3.05 0.06 1.35
C LEU A 27 -4.29 0.16 2.25
N LYS A 28 -4.97 1.32 2.22
CA LYS A 28 -6.21 1.52 3.00
C LYS A 28 -7.30 0.54 2.60
N ARG A 29 -7.48 0.31 1.29
CA ARG A 29 -8.47 -0.64 0.77
C ARG A 29 -8.17 -2.07 1.19
N ILE A 30 -6.92 -2.53 1.03
CA ILE A 30 -6.51 -3.89 1.39
C ILE A 30 -6.69 -4.13 2.89
N VAL A 31 -6.28 -3.18 3.73
CA VAL A 31 -6.39 -3.29 5.19
C VAL A 31 -7.83 -3.20 5.66
N ALA A 32 -8.67 -2.37 5.05
CA ALA A 32 -10.11 -2.30 5.35
C ALA A 32 -10.86 -3.58 4.97
N ALA A 33 -10.35 -4.36 4.02
CA ALA A 33 -10.90 -5.67 3.68
C ALA A 33 -10.54 -6.76 4.70
N ALA A 34 -9.52 -6.54 5.54
CA ALA A 34 -9.17 -7.47 6.59
C ALA A 34 -10.20 -7.43 7.74
N PRO A 35 -10.44 -8.56 8.43
CA PRO A 35 -9.95 -9.90 8.11
C PRO A 35 -10.93 -10.74 7.26
N GLN A 36 -12.15 -10.27 7.06
CA GLN A 36 -13.27 -11.10 6.56
C GLN A 36 -13.55 -10.92 5.07
N HIS A 37 -13.05 -9.85 4.47
CA HIS A 37 -13.46 -9.41 3.14
C HIS A 37 -12.33 -9.46 2.12
N PHE A 38 -11.23 -10.20 2.37
CA PHE A 38 -10.18 -10.37 1.36
C PHE A 38 -10.71 -10.95 0.05
N ALA A 39 -11.81 -11.72 0.06
CA ALA A 39 -12.45 -12.21 -1.15
C ALA A 39 -13.02 -11.11 -2.07
N SER A 40 -13.17 -9.88 -1.58
CA SER A 40 -13.58 -8.72 -2.41
C SER A 40 -12.40 -8.00 -3.06
N LEU A 41 -11.16 -8.38 -2.71
CA LEU A 41 -9.96 -7.85 -3.31
C LEU A 41 -9.64 -8.59 -4.62
N SER A 42 -8.99 -7.89 -5.52
CA SER A 42 -8.44 -8.44 -6.75
C SER A 42 -6.91 -8.33 -6.75
N PRO A 43 -6.22 -8.97 -7.70
CA PRO A 43 -4.79 -8.77 -7.85
C PRO A 43 -4.39 -7.33 -8.17
N GLU A 44 -5.26 -6.53 -8.82
CA GLU A 44 -4.93 -5.13 -9.13
C GLU A 44 -4.83 -4.24 -7.89
N ASP A 45 -5.59 -4.54 -6.82
CA ASP A 45 -5.57 -3.78 -5.57
C ASP A 45 -4.16 -3.68 -4.97
N GLY A 46 -3.37 -4.74 -5.05
CA GLY A 46 -2.01 -4.79 -4.51
C GLY A 46 -0.92 -4.32 -5.47
N ARG A 47 -1.18 -4.26 -6.79
CA ARG A 47 -0.22 -3.75 -7.77
C ARG A 47 0.10 -2.29 -7.55
N ALA A 48 -0.89 -1.50 -7.17
CA ALA A 48 -0.73 -0.08 -6.85
C ALA A 48 0.25 0.17 -5.69
N VAL A 49 0.32 -0.75 -4.70
CA VAL A 49 1.30 -0.67 -3.60
C VAL A 49 2.72 -0.91 -4.12
N ALA A 50 2.88 -1.83 -5.08
CA ALA A 50 4.18 -2.21 -5.61
C ALA A 50 4.71 -1.26 -6.70
N GLN A 51 3.83 -0.54 -7.40
CA GLN A 51 4.15 0.26 -8.59
C GLN A 51 5.35 1.23 -8.43
N PRO A 52 5.53 1.91 -7.27
CA PRO A 52 6.71 2.76 -7.07
C PRO A 52 8.04 1.97 -7.11
N TYR A 53 8.00 0.67 -6.80
CA TYR A 53 9.17 -0.19 -6.63
C TYR A 53 9.34 -1.24 -7.74
N SER A 54 8.25 -1.63 -8.42
CA SER A 54 8.22 -2.59 -9.53
C SER A 54 6.89 -2.60 -10.27
N ASP A 55 6.89 -3.12 -11.49
CA ASP A 55 5.69 -3.30 -12.33
C ASP A 55 5.26 -4.78 -12.45
N ASP A 56 6.03 -5.71 -11.85
CA ASP A 56 5.84 -7.16 -12.01
C ASP A 56 5.09 -7.82 -10.84
N ALA A 57 4.35 -7.03 -10.06
CA ALA A 57 3.68 -7.53 -8.87
C ALA A 57 2.63 -8.59 -9.17
N GLN A 58 2.77 -9.72 -8.48
CA GLN A 58 1.84 -10.84 -8.49
C GLN A 58 1.16 -10.92 -7.13
N CYS A 59 -0.15 -10.73 -7.13
CA CYS A 59 -0.97 -10.71 -5.94
C CYS A 59 -1.99 -11.84 -5.94
N ALA A 60 -2.22 -12.45 -4.79
CA ALA A 60 -3.16 -13.53 -4.60
C ALA A 60 -3.79 -13.50 -3.20
N ILE A 61 -4.97 -14.09 -3.10
CA ILE A 61 -5.63 -14.37 -1.83
C ILE A 61 -5.47 -15.86 -1.55
N ALA A 62 -4.96 -16.20 -0.37
CA ALA A 62 -4.86 -17.58 0.07
C ALA A 62 -5.15 -17.67 1.57
N ARG A 63 -6.08 -18.55 1.96
CA ARG A 63 -6.35 -18.91 3.36
C ARG A 63 -6.52 -17.70 4.32
N GLY A 64 -7.28 -16.69 3.90
CA GLY A 64 -7.51 -15.50 4.74
C GLY A 64 -6.30 -14.58 4.82
N THR A 65 -5.45 -14.58 3.80
CA THR A 65 -4.30 -13.69 3.65
C THR A 65 -4.31 -13.10 2.25
N TYR A 66 -4.08 -11.79 2.14
CA TYR A 66 -3.78 -11.12 0.89
C TYR A 66 -2.25 -10.97 0.77
N GLN A 67 -1.66 -11.49 -0.30
CA GLN A 67 -0.22 -11.49 -0.49
C GLN A 67 0.13 -10.94 -1.86
N CYS A 68 1.14 -10.08 -1.92
CA CYS A 68 1.75 -9.60 -3.16
C CYS A 68 3.25 -9.85 -3.12
N THR A 69 3.82 -10.29 -4.23
CA THR A 69 5.27 -10.43 -4.40
C THR A 69 5.69 -9.77 -5.71
N TRP A 70 6.79 -9.02 -5.68
CA TRP A 70 7.38 -8.37 -6.84
C TRP A 70 8.91 -8.43 -6.79
N SER A 71 9.53 -8.28 -7.95
CA SER A 71 10.99 -8.16 -8.04
C SER A 71 11.43 -6.77 -7.63
N THR A 72 12.60 -6.63 -7.05
CA THR A 72 13.19 -5.31 -6.80
C THR A 72 13.77 -4.79 -8.11
N ARG A 73 13.40 -3.57 -8.56
CA ARG A 73 13.91 -2.95 -9.82
C ARG A 73 15.45 -2.88 -9.92
N ASN A 74 16.17 -3.08 -8.80
CA ASN A 74 17.63 -3.07 -8.68
C ASN A 74 18.24 -4.42 -8.23
N ALA A 75 17.64 -5.56 -8.62
CA ALA A 75 18.11 -6.89 -8.24
C ALA A 75 19.62 -7.12 -8.55
N ASP A 76 20.13 -6.51 -9.63
CA ASP A 76 21.53 -6.66 -10.07
C ASP A 76 22.54 -5.85 -9.23
N THR A 77 22.09 -4.86 -8.44
CA THR A 77 22.94 -4.08 -7.54
C THR A 77 22.80 -4.46 -6.07
N GLY A 78 21.97 -5.48 -5.77
CA GLY A 78 21.82 -6.04 -4.42
C GLY A 78 21.07 -5.16 -3.41
N SER A 79 20.44 -4.07 -3.83
CA SER A 79 19.82 -3.07 -2.93
C SER A 79 18.36 -3.39 -2.53
N GLY A 80 18.04 -4.65 -2.24
CA GLY A 80 16.69 -5.07 -1.81
C GLY A 80 16.12 -4.29 -0.60
N THR A 81 16.99 -3.56 0.11
CA THR A 81 16.65 -2.57 1.15
C THR A 81 15.79 -1.42 0.65
N ASP A 82 16.00 -0.87 -0.55
CA ASP A 82 15.32 0.37 -0.97
C ASP A 82 13.81 0.15 -1.18
N ALA A 83 13.44 -1.00 -1.76
CA ALA A 83 12.05 -1.36 -1.98
C ALA A 83 11.33 -1.74 -0.67
N LEU A 84 12.03 -2.44 0.23
CA LEU A 84 11.48 -2.81 1.54
C LEU A 84 11.27 -1.58 2.42
N GLU A 85 12.27 -0.69 2.48
CA GLU A 85 12.21 0.56 3.24
C GLU A 85 11.15 1.50 2.68
N GLY A 86 11.06 1.60 1.35
CA GLY A 86 10.00 2.33 0.67
C GLY A 86 8.61 1.85 1.08
N VAL A 87 8.33 0.56 0.97
CA VAL A 87 7.02 0.02 1.39
C VAL A 87 6.76 0.25 2.88
N GLY A 88 7.79 0.12 3.72
CA GLY A 88 7.67 0.44 5.14
C GLY A 88 7.25 1.90 5.37
N ALA A 89 7.85 2.84 4.64
CA ALA A 89 7.52 4.26 4.69
C ALA A 89 6.09 4.53 4.21
N ASP A 90 5.65 3.89 3.13
CA ASP A 90 4.28 3.99 2.63
C ASP A 90 3.27 3.45 3.65
N ILE A 91 3.54 2.29 4.27
CA ILE A 91 2.68 1.75 5.33
C ILE A 91 2.56 2.75 6.50
N ALA A 92 3.69 3.26 6.99
CA ALA A 92 3.70 4.21 8.11
C ALA A 92 2.98 5.53 7.77
N SER A 93 3.14 6.03 6.54
CA SER A 93 2.53 7.27 6.07
C SER A 93 1.03 7.12 5.82
N CYS A 94 0.63 6.03 5.16
CA CYS A 94 -0.73 5.83 4.69
C CYS A 94 -1.67 5.25 5.76
N LEU A 95 -1.13 4.56 6.77
CA LEU A 95 -1.89 3.89 7.83
C LEU A 95 -1.50 4.44 9.21
N PRO A 96 -1.97 5.65 9.58
CA PRO A 96 -1.52 6.34 10.80
C PRO A 96 -1.89 5.63 12.11
N ASN A 97 -2.82 4.67 12.07
CA ASN A 97 -3.22 3.86 13.22
C ASN A 97 -2.46 2.52 13.31
N ALA A 98 -1.53 2.27 12.39
CA ALA A 98 -0.69 1.08 12.42
C ALA A 98 0.44 1.27 13.44
N THR A 99 0.64 0.26 14.29
CA THR A 99 1.80 0.21 15.18
C THR A 99 2.90 -0.59 14.51
N HIS A 100 4.08 0.00 14.38
CA HIS A 100 5.30 -0.70 13.96
C HIS A 100 5.93 -1.36 15.19
N ASP A 101 5.99 -2.69 15.22
CA ASP A 101 6.42 -3.46 16.41
C ASP A 101 7.61 -4.40 16.17
N GLY A 102 8.21 -4.36 14.98
CA GLY A 102 9.39 -5.15 14.69
C GLY A 102 10.16 -4.68 13.47
N ASN A 103 11.39 -4.21 13.69
CA ASN A 103 12.40 -4.07 12.66
C ASN A 103 13.39 -5.23 12.79
N ALA A 104 13.31 -6.19 11.88
CA ALA A 104 14.34 -7.20 11.71
C ALA A 104 15.00 -7.00 10.34
N PRO A 105 16.28 -7.38 10.15
CA PRO A 105 16.89 -7.30 8.84
C PRO A 105 16.02 -7.99 7.78
N GLY A 106 15.65 -7.24 6.73
CA GLY A 106 14.80 -7.75 5.65
C GLY A 106 13.31 -7.89 5.99
N ARG A 107 12.81 -7.32 7.11
CA ARG A 107 11.38 -7.36 7.45
C ARG A 107 10.90 -6.09 8.17
N GLN A 108 9.84 -5.50 7.66
CA GLN A 108 9.03 -4.45 8.29
C GLN A 108 7.69 -5.08 8.74
N HIS A 109 7.33 -4.93 10.01
CA HIS A 109 6.09 -5.49 10.56
C HIS A 109 5.26 -4.43 11.26
N PHE A 110 3.98 -4.37 10.89
CA PHE A 110 3.00 -3.46 11.45
C PHE A 110 1.73 -4.22 11.82
N TYR A 111 0.99 -3.70 12.78
CA TYR A 111 -0.36 -4.19 13.07
C TYR A 111 -1.36 -3.07 13.28
N LEU A 112 -2.63 -3.35 13.00
CA LEU A 112 -3.77 -2.49 13.34
C LEU A 112 -4.74 -3.23 14.23
N GLY A 113 -5.37 -2.50 15.16
CA GLY A 113 -6.42 -3.03 16.03
C GLY A 113 -5.90 -3.66 17.32
N GLU A 114 -6.83 -4.23 18.06
CA GLU A 114 -6.58 -4.80 19.39
C GLU A 114 -6.06 -6.23 19.29
N ARG A 115 -5.34 -6.68 20.34
CA ARG A 115 -4.85 -8.05 20.43
C ARG A 115 -6.02 -9.05 20.33
N GLY A 116 -5.89 -10.08 19.51
CA GLY A 116 -6.96 -11.05 19.22
C GLY A 116 -7.89 -10.67 18.05
N SER A 117 -7.78 -9.44 17.53
CA SER A 117 -8.50 -8.96 16.35
C SER A 117 -7.60 -8.19 15.38
N ARG A 118 -6.27 -8.33 15.52
CA ARG A 118 -5.31 -7.56 14.74
C ARG A 118 -5.35 -7.92 13.26
N THR A 119 -5.17 -6.89 12.44
CA THR A 119 -4.68 -7.04 11.07
C THR A 119 -3.17 -6.89 11.11
N GLU A 120 -2.46 -7.96 10.76
CA GLU A 120 -1.00 -7.98 10.63
C GLU A 120 -0.62 -7.58 9.20
N ILE A 121 0.38 -6.71 9.06
CA ILE A 121 0.93 -6.23 7.80
C ILE A 121 2.43 -6.47 7.83
N THR A 122 2.91 -7.38 6.99
CA THR A 122 4.33 -7.70 6.87
C THR A 122 4.83 -7.36 5.48
N ALA A 123 5.86 -6.53 5.38
CA ALA A 123 6.69 -6.45 4.18
C ALA A 123 8.03 -7.13 4.49
N GLN A 124 8.50 -8.00 3.61
CA GLN A 124 9.78 -8.68 3.80
C GLN A 124 10.47 -9.02 2.49
N THR A 125 11.80 -9.06 2.51
CA THR A 125 12.59 -9.58 1.39
C THR A 125 12.50 -11.09 1.34
N ASN A 126 12.30 -11.65 0.15
CA ASN A 126 12.39 -13.08 -0.11
C ASN A 126 13.60 -13.34 -1.02
N GLY A 127 14.72 -13.73 -0.39
CA GLY A 127 16.02 -13.71 -1.05
C GLY A 127 16.50 -12.29 -1.37
N ALA A 128 17.45 -12.16 -2.29
CA ALA A 128 18.08 -10.88 -2.61
C ALA A 128 17.25 -10.00 -3.56
N THR A 129 16.27 -10.56 -4.27
CA THR A 129 15.71 -9.93 -5.47
C THR A 129 14.20 -9.73 -5.44
N ARG A 130 13.53 -10.09 -4.34
CA ARG A 130 12.06 -9.98 -4.24
C ARG A 130 11.63 -9.41 -2.90
N VAL A 131 10.52 -8.68 -2.93
CA VAL A 131 9.79 -8.24 -1.75
C VAL A 131 8.41 -8.88 -1.76
N THR A 132 7.96 -9.32 -0.59
CA THR A 132 6.63 -9.86 -0.36
C THR A 132 5.91 -8.99 0.67
N LEU A 133 4.76 -8.45 0.31
CA LEU A 133 3.78 -7.86 1.21
C LEU A 133 2.73 -8.91 1.57
N THR A 134 2.41 -9.03 2.85
CA THR A 134 1.39 -9.94 3.38
C THR A 134 0.50 -9.19 4.34
N VAL A 135 -0.82 -9.27 4.12
CA VAL A 135 -1.84 -8.73 5.02
C VAL A 135 -2.73 -9.88 5.47
N SER A 136 -2.79 -10.12 6.78
CA SER A 136 -3.49 -11.25 7.36
C SER A 136 -4.17 -10.87 8.68
N LYS A 137 -5.03 -11.75 9.16
CA LYS A 137 -5.50 -11.69 10.55
C LYS A 137 -4.46 -12.34 11.48
N GLN A 138 -4.35 -11.85 12.71
CA GLN A 138 -3.75 -12.58 13.83
C GLN A 138 -4.57 -13.81 14.24
#